data_AF-A0A7L2S1F5-F1
#
_entry.id   AF-A0A7L2S1F5-F1
#
_cell.length_a   1.000
_cell.length_b   1.000
_cell.length_c   1.000
_cell.angle_alpha   90.00
_cell.angle_beta   90.00
_cell.angle_gamma   90.00
#
_symmetry.space_group_name_H-M   'P 1'
#
loop_
_entity.id
_entity.type
_entity.pdbx_description
1 polymer ?
#
loop_
_entity_poly.entity_id
_entity_poly.type
_entity_poly.pdbx_seq_one_letter_code
_entity_poly.pdbx_strand_id
1 'polypeptide(L)'
;VVYVTASLPYCVLIIYLIRGLTLHGAVNGLVYMFTPKLEQLSNPKAWISAATQIFFSLGLGFGSLIAFASYNEPTNNCERHAIIVSLINSATSIFASIVTFSIYGFKATFNYESCINKVILLLLNAFDLEEGSLTVDNLSEMKDYLMATYPQEYAQLAPQIKNCSLEAELDT
;
A
#
# COMPACT_ATOMS: atom_id res chain seq x y z
N VAL A 1 -28.10 -5.00 -17.08
CA VAL A 1 -26.62 -5.02 -17.13
C VAL A 1 -26.03 -4.06 -16.11
N VAL A 2 -26.25 -2.74 -16.23
CA VAL A 2 -25.67 -1.71 -15.35
C VAL A 2 -25.88 -1.97 -13.86
N TYR A 3 -27.07 -2.40 -13.44
CA TYR A 3 -27.35 -2.69 -12.02
C TYR A 3 -26.37 -3.71 -11.42
N VAL A 4 -26.09 -4.81 -12.13
CA VAL A 4 -25.17 -5.85 -11.65
C VAL A 4 -23.72 -5.37 -11.74
N THR A 5 -23.34 -4.77 -12.87
CA THR A 5 -21.95 -4.33 -13.10
C THR A 5 -21.56 -3.15 -12.21
N ALA A 6 -22.51 -2.33 -11.77
CA ALA A 6 -22.26 -1.23 -10.85
C ALA A 6 -22.27 -1.70 -9.38
N SER A 7 -23.11 -2.65 -8.99
CA SER A 7 -23.22 -3.09 -7.59
C SER A 7 -22.17 -4.12 -7.18
N LEU A 8 -21.84 -5.06 -8.07
CA LEU A 8 -20.92 -6.16 -7.78
C LEU A 8 -19.54 -5.70 -7.30
N PRO A 9 -18.90 -4.67 -7.90
CA PRO A 9 -17.60 -4.17 -7.43
C PRO A 9 -17.63 -3.71 -5.97
N TYR A 10 -18.70 -3.06 -5.51
CA TYR A 10 -18.82 -2.64 -4.12
C TYR A 10 -18.90 -3.83 -3.17
N CYS A 11 -19.65 -4.88 -3.52
CA CYS A 11 -19.70 -6.11 -2.73
C CYS A 11 -18.31 -6.75 -2.60
N VAL A 12 -17.56 -6.82 -3.71
CA VAL A 12 -16.20 -7.38 -3.73
C VAL A 12 -15.25 -6.53 -2.90
N LEU A 13 -15.30 -5.20 -3.01
CA LEU A 13 -14.48 -4.30 -2.20
C LEU A 13 -14.74 -4.44 -0.71
N ILE A 14 -16.00 -4.63 -0.29
CA ILE A 14 -16.34 -4.88 1.12
C ILE A 14 -15.74 -6.20 1.61
N ILE A 15 -15.83 -7.28 0.82
CA ILE A 15 -15.23 -8.57 1.17
C ILE A 15 -13.71 -8.44 1.30
N TYR A 16 -13.06 -7.75 0.36
CA TYR A 16 -11.62 -7.50 0.42
C TYR A 16 -11.23 -6.57 1.57
N LEU A 17 -12.07 -5.62 1.95
CA LEU A 17 -11.81 -4.79 3.13
C LEU A 17 -11.76 -5.64 4.40
N ILE A 18 -12.79 -6.46 4.62
CA ILE A 18 -12.87 -7.35 5.80
C ILE A 18 -11.66 -8.29 5.82
N ARG A 19 -11.31 -8.88 4.67
CA ARG A 19 -10.14 -9.75 4.59
C ARG A 19 -8.83 -8.98 4.78
N GLY A 20 -8.68 -7.82 4.17
CA GLY A 20 -7.48 -6.99 4.24
C GLY A 20 -7.19 -6.51 5.66
N LEU A 21 -8.21 -6.00 6.37
CA LEU A 21 -8.07 -5.52 7.73
C LEU A 21 -7.81 -6.63 8.77
N THR A 22 -8.13 -7.89 8.46
CA THR A 22 -7.85 -9.04 9.35
C THR A 22 -6.45 -9.62 9.14
N LEU A 23 -5.68 -9.13 8.17
CA LEU A 23 -4.31 -9.58 7.93
C LEU A 23 -3.32 -8.83 8.82
N HIS A 24 -2.30 -9.57 9.29
CA HIS A 24 -1.19 -9.01 10.06
C HIS A 24 -0.44 -7.95 9.24
N GLY A 25 -0.13 -6.80 9.85
CA GLY A 25 0.55 -5.71 9.15
C GLY A 25 -0.32 -4.80 8.28
N ALA A 26 -1.64 -5.03 8.18
CA ALA A 26 -2.54 -4.18 7.41
C ALA A 26 -2.53 -2.70 7.87
N VAL A 27 -2.39 -2.48 9.18
CA VAL A 27 -2.33 -1.15 9.78
C VAL A 27 -1.11 -0.36 9.29
N ASN A 28 0.04 -1.02 9.05
CA ASN A 28 1.25 -0.35 8.56
C ASN A 28 0.99 0.35 7.22
N GLY A 29 0.28 -0.32 6.31
CA GLY A 29 -0.09 0.26 5.02
C GLY A 29 -1.10 1.41 5.14
N LEU A 30 -2.05 1.34 6.08
CA LEU A 30 -2.99 2.44 6.33
C LEU A 30 -2.30 3.66 6.94
N VAL A 31 -1.41 3.45 7.92
CA VAL A 31 -0.61 4.54 8.50
C VAL A 31 0.23 5.19 7.41
N TYR A 32 0.88 4.41 6.55
CA TYR A 32 1.64 4.93 5.41
C TYR A 32 0.77 5.78 4.48
N MET A 33 -0.44 5.31 4.12
CA MET A 33 -1.37 6.06 3.26
C MET A 33 -1.75 7.43 3.84
N PHE A 34 -1.97 7.51 5.15
CA PHE A 34 -2.43 8.73 5.81
C PHE A 34 -1.31 9.62 6.35
N THR A 35 -0.04 9.22 6.20
CA THR A 35 1.12 10.03 6.62
C THR A 35 1.52 10.99 5.49
N PRO A 36 1.27 12.30 5.61
CA PRO A 36 1.49 13.24 4.52
C PRO A 36 2.96 13.62 4.37
N LYS A 37 3.53 13.47 3.17
CA LYS A 37 4.84 14.01 2.78
C LYS A 37 4.65 15.45 2.24
N LEU A 38 4.69 16.45 3.13
CA LEU A 38 4.31 17.85 2.81
C LEU A 38 5.19 18.47 1.71
N GLU A 39 6.41 17.99 1.55
CA GLU A 39 7.35 18.41 0.51
C GLU A 39 6.75 18.20 -0.89
N GLN A 40 5.91 17.17 -1.06
CA GLN A 40 5.25 16.87 -2.34
C GLN A 40 4.25 17.93 -2.78
N LEU A 41 3.72 18.76 -1.87
CA LEU A 41 2.82 19.84 -2.23
C LEU A 41 3.51 20.93 -3.05
N SER A 42 4.83 21.08 -2.89
CA SER A 42 5.65 22.01 -3.68
C SER A 42 5.99 21.48 -5.08
N ASN A 43 5.74 20.18 -5.34
CA ASN A 43 6.08 19.54 -6.61
C ASN A 43 4.97 19.76 -7.65
N PRO A 44 5.19 20.53 -8.73
CA PRO A 44 4.16 20.80 -9.73
C PRO A 44 3.70 19.53 -10.48
N LYS A 45 4.56 18.50 -10.57
CA LYS A 45 4.17 17.22 -11.19
C LYS A 45 3.07 16.52 -10.39
N ALA A 46 3.07 16.63 -9.05
CA ALA A 46 2.04 16.05 -8.20
C ALA A 46 0.64 16.63 -8.52
N TRP A 47 0.57 17.94 -8.75
CA TRP A 47 -0.66 18.64 -9.14
C TRP A 47 -1.15 18.25 -10.54
N ILE A 48 -0.23 18.14 -11.51
CA ILE A 48 -0.57 17.68 -12.87
C ILE A 48 -1.14 16.27 -12.83
N SER A 49 -0.51 15.36 -12.08
CA SER A 49 -1.01 13.99 -11.88
C SER A 49 -2.37 13.97 -11.20
N ALA A 50 -2.57 14.76 -10.13
CA ALA A 50 -3.86 14.85 -9.45
C ALA A 50 -4.98 15.36 -10.36
N ALA A 51 -4.73 16.42 -11.13
CA ALA A 51 -5.71 16.94 -12.09
C ALA A 51 -6.03 15.89 -13.15
N THR A 52 -5.01 15.28 -13.76
CA THR A 52 -5.17 14.23 -14.76
C THR A 52 -6.00 13.06 -14.24
N GLN A 53 -5.74 12.63 -12.99
CA GLN A 53 -6.47 11.55 -12.33
C GLN A 53 -7.96 11.88 -12.20
N ILE A 54 -8.33 13.11 -11.83
CA ILE A 54 -9.75 13.51 -11.71
C ILE A 54 -10.45 13.51 -13.07
N PHE A 55 -9.79 13.97 -14.14
CA PHE A 55 -10.37 13.94 -15.49
C PHE A 55 -10.66 12.50 -15.95
N PHE A 56 -9.72 11.57 -15.73
CA PHE A 56 -9.92 10.16 -16.06
C PHE A 56 -10.94 9.49 -15.14
N SER A 57 -10.91 9.77 -13.84
CA SER A 57 -11.81 9.17 -12.84
C SER A 57 -13.27 9.50 -13.13
N LEU A 58 -13.57 10.76 -13.47
CA LEU A 58 -14.93 11.20 -13.80
C LEU A 58 -15.29 10.98 -15.28
N GLY A 59 -14.34 10.62 -16.14
CA GLY A 59 -14.56 10.48 -17.57
C GLY A 59 -14.91 11.80 -18.26
N LEU A 60 -14.31 12.90 -17.82
CA LEU A 60 -14.53 14.22 -18.41
C LEU A 60 -13.87 14.31 -19.81
N GLY A 61 -14.57 14.92 -20.75
CA GLY A 61 -14.07 15.13 -22.13
C GLY A 61 -14.30 13.97 -23.10
N PHE A 62 -14.82 12.83 -22.65
CA PHE A 62 -15.09 11.65 -23.50
C PHE A 62 -16.45 11.68 -24.21
N GLY A 63 -17.32 12.66 -23.92
CA GLY A 63 -18.65 12.79 -24.52
C GLY A 63 -19.71 11.81 -24.00
N SER A 64 -19.34 10.74 -23.30
CA SER A 64 -20.28 9.73 -22.78
C SER A 64 -21.29 10.32 -21.79
N LEU A 65 -20.84 11.20 -20.88
CA LEU A 65 -21.74 11.86 -19.92
C LEU A 65 -22.73 12.80 -20.62
N ILE A 66 -22.32 13.46 -21.71
CA ILE A 66 -23.20 14.32 -22.51
C ILE A 66 -24.28 13.48 -23.18
N ALA A 67 -23.90 12.35 -23.78
CA ALA A 67 -24.83 11.42 -24.38
C ALA A 67 -25.82 10.85 -23.36
N PHE A 68 -25.36 10.43 -22.17
CA PHE A 68 -26.26 9.96 -21.10
C PHE A 68 -27.20 11.06 -20.61
N ALA A 69 -26.70 12.29 -20.44
CA ALA A 69 -27.52 13.41 -20.02
C ALA A 69 -28.61 13.77 -21.05
N SER A 70 -28.37 13.56 -22.35
CA SER A 70 -29.35 13.85 -23.40
C SER A 70 -30.61 12.97 -23.37
N TYR A 71 -30.57 11.85 -22.64
CA TYR A 71 -31.74 10.98 -22.45
C TYR A 71 -32.58 11.36 -21.21
N ASN A 72 -32.14 12.33 -20.40
CA ASN A 72 -32.89 12.77 -19.22
C ASN A 72 -34.03 13.74 -19.58
N GLU A 73 -35.04 13.81 -18.71
CA GLU A 73 -36.09 14.82 -18.83
C GLU A 73 -35.51 16.24 -18.67
N PRO A 74 -35.99 17.24 -19.43
CA PRO A 74 -35.48 18.62 -19.35
C PRO A 74 -35.66 19.28 -17.98
N THR A 75 -36.64 18.83 -17.20
CA THR A 75 -36.92 19.32 -15.84
C THR A 75 -36.07 18.65 -14.76
N ASN A 76 -35.24 17.67 -15.11
CA ASN A 76 -34.42 16.95 -14.15
C ASN A 76 -33.31 17.85 -13.59
N ASN A 77 -33.08 17.78 -12.28
CA ASN A 77 -32.05 18.57 -11.61
C ASN A 77 -30.65 18.00 -11.87
N CYS A 78 -30.00 18.50 -12.93
CA CYS A 78 -28.66 18.06 -13.34
C CYS A 78 -27.55 18.50 -12.36
N GLU A 79 -27.71 19.64 -11.68
CA GLU A 79 -26.77 20.14 -10.67
C GLU A 79 -26.64 19.14 -9.52
N ARG A 80 -27.78 18.70 -8.99
CA ARG A 80 -27.81 17.70 -7.91
C ARG A 80 -27.17 16.38 -8.34
N HIS A 81 -27.42 15.94 -9.57
CA HIS A 81 -26.83 14.71 -10.09
C HIS A 81 -25.31 14.84 -10.23
N ALA A 82 -24.82 15.97 -10.72
CA ALA A 82 -23.39 16.23 -10.85
C ALA A 82 -22.69 16.16 -9.48
N ILE A 83 -23.24 16.84 -8.46
CA ILE A 83 -22.67 16.84 -7.10
C ILE A 83 -22.65 15.41 -6.53
N ILE A 84 -23.76 14.67 -6.61
CA ILE A 84 -23.84 13.30 -6.07
C ILE A 84 -22.84 12.37 -6.76
N VAL A 85 -22.75 12.41 -8.09
CA VAL A 85 -21.83 11.57 -8.86
C VAL A 85 -20.38 11.89 -8.51
N SER A 86 -20.01 13.17 -8.41
CA SER A 86 -18.66 13.58 -8.02
C SER A 86 -18.29 13.11 -6.62
N LEU A 87 -19.21 13.26 -5.65
CA LEU A 87 -18.97 12.81 -4.27
C LEU A 87 -18.82 11.28 -4.18
N ILE A 88 -19.69 10.53 -4.86
CA ILE A 88 -19.61 9.07 -4.88
C ILE A 88 -18.29 8.63 -5.53
N ASN A 89 -17.90 9.23 -6.66
CA ASN A 89 -16.63 8.92 -7.33
C ASN A 89 -15.43 9.10 -6.38
N SER A 90 -15.34 10.24 -5.69
CA SER A 90 -14.25 10.50 -4.75
C SER A 90 -14.30 9.59 -3.52
N ALA A 91 -15.49 9.35 -2.97
CA ALA A 91 -15.67 8.46 -1.82
C ALA A 91 -15.26 7.01 -2.16
N THR A 92 -15.69 6.51 -3.32
CA THR A 92 -15.31 5.18 -3.82
C THR A 92 -13.80 5.09 -4.07
N SER A 93 -13.18 6.16 -4.58
CA SER A 93 -11.71 6.20 -4.75
C SER A 93 -10.98 6.06 -3.41
N ILE A 94 -11.38 6.85 -2.40
CA ILE A 94 -10.80 6.75 -1.05
C ILE A 94 -11.04 5.36 -0.44
N PHE A 95 -12.26 4.84 -0.57
CA PHE A 95 -12.61 3.52 -0.07
C PHE A 95 -11.77 2.41 -0.70
N ALA A 96 -11.60 2.44 -2.03
CA ALA A 96 -10.75 1.49 -2.74
C ALA A 96 -9.28 1.63 -2.32
N SER A 97 -8.77 2.86 -2.12
CA SER A 97 -7.41 3.07 -1.60
C SER A 97 -7.22 2.44 -0.23
N ILE A 98 -8.17 2.58 0.70
CA ILE A 98 -8.10 1.94 2.03
C ILE A 98 -7.99 0.41 1.88
N VAL A 99 -8.80 -0.20 1.01
CA VAL A 99 -8.71 -1.64 0.72
C VAL A 99 -7.33 -2.01 0.18
N THR A 100 -6.83 -1.29 -0.83
CA THR A 100 -5.52 -1.56 -1.45
C THR A 100 -4.38 -1.42 -0.44
N PHE A 101 -4.33 -0.33 0.32
CA PHE A 101 -3.27 -0.07 1.29
C PHE A 101 -3.29 -1.05 2.47
N SER A 102 -4.46 -1.58 2.86
CA SER A 102 -4.52 -2.66 3.86
C SER A 102 -3.79 -3.94 3.39
N ILE A 103 -3.99 -4.34 2.12
CA ILE A 103 -3.32 -5.52 1.54
C ILE A 103 -1.84 -5.24 1.30
N TYR A 104 -1.51 -4.03 0.85
CA TYR A 104 -0.14 -3.60 0.64
C TYR A 104 0.68 -3.60 1.95
N GLY A 105 0.08 -3.15 3.06
CA GLY A 105 0.69 -3.23 4.39
C GLY A 105 1.00 -4.66 4.83
N PHE A 106 0.08 -5.59 4.60
CA PHE A 106 0.32 -7.03 4.82
C PHE A 106 1.50 -7.53 3.97
N LYS A 107 1.52 -7.20 2.66
CA LYS A 107 2.61 -7.61 1.76
C LYS A 107 3.96 -7.08 2.23
N ALA A 108 4.05 -5.80 2.57
CA ALA A 108 5.29 -5.17 3.04
C ALA A 108 5.77 -5.81 4.35
N THR A 109 4.85 -6.05 5.30
CA THR A 109 5.17 -6.68 6.58
C THR A 109 5.65 -8.13 6.38
N PHE A 110 4.97 -8.90 5.53
CA PHE A 110 5.36 -10.27 5.19
C PHE A 110 6.74 -10.33 4.53
N ASN A 111 7.03 -9.43 3.58
CA ASN A 111 8.33 -9.35 2.93
C ASN A 111 9.44 -8.98 3.91
N TYR A 112 9.17 -8.02 4.80
CA TYR A 112 10.09 -7.60 5.86
C TYR A 112 10.43 -8.77 6.80
N GLU A 113 9.42 -9.46 7.33
CA GLU A 113 9.61 -10.63 8.20
C GLU A 113 10.35 -11.76 7.47
N SER A 114 10.02 -12.01 6.19
CA SER A 114 10.73 -13.00 5.37
C SER A 114 12.20 -12.64 5.16
N CYS A 115 12.51 -11.36 4.97
CA CYS A 115 13.88 -10.86 4.86
C CYS A 115 14.65 -11.10 6.16
N ILE A 116 14.07 -10.73 7.30
CA ILE A 116 14.70 -10.90 8.61
C ILE A 116 14.96 -12.38 8.92
N ASN A 117 13.99 -13.25 8.69
CA ASN A 117 14.14 -14.68 8.92
C ASN A 117 15.27 -15.30 8.08
N LYS A 118 15.44 -14.86 6.83
CA LYS A 118 16.58 -15.29 6.00
C LYS A 118 17.93 -14.85 6.57
N VAL A 119 18.00 -13.62 7.09
CA VAL A 119 19.22 -13.11 7.74
C VAL A 119 19.52 -13.88 9.03
N ILE A 120 18.51 -14.16 9.85
CA ILE A 120 18.66 -14.96 11.07
C ILE A 120 19.19 -16.36 10.72
N LEU A 121 18.56 -17.06 9.77
CA LEU A 121 19.00 -18.39 9.34
C LEU A 121 20.43 -18.39 8.79
N LEU A 122 20.78 -17.35 8.03
CA LEU A 122 22.12 -17.20 7.48
C LEU A 122 23.17 -16.99 8.58
N LEU A 123 22.85 -16.23 9.63
CA LEU A 123 23.74 -16.05 10.79
C LEU A 123 23.81 -17.31 11.67
N LEU A 124 22.68 -17.97 11.93
CA LEU A 124 22.66 -19.22 12.71
C LEU A 124 23.54 -20.29 12.07
N ASN A 125 23.42 -20.49 10.76
CA ASN A 125 24.22 -21.48 10.02
C ASN A 125 25.70 -21.09 9.87
N ALA A 126 25.99 -19.79 9.73
CA ALA A 126 27.38 -19.32 9.56
C ALA A 126 28.19 -19.41 10.86
N PHE A 127 27.55 -19.14 12.01
CA PHE A 127 28.22 -19.08 13.32
C PHE A 127 27.89 -20.28 14.22
N ASP A 128 27.20 -21.30 13.69
CA ASP A 128 26.79 -22.53 14.38
C ASP A 128 26.09 -22.25 15.73
N LEU A 129 25.15 -21.31 15.70
CA LEU A 129 24.40 -20.84 16.87
C LEU A 129 23.16 -21.72 17.10
N GLU A 130 22.74 -21.85 18.36
CA GLU A 130 21.53 -22.61 18.72
C GLU A 130 20.26 -21.96 18.13
N GLU A 131 19.36 -22.78 17.57
CA GLU A 131 18.07 -22.32 17.03
C GLU A 131 17.24 -21.63 18.13
N GLY A 132 16.74 -20.43 17.84
CA GLY A 132 15.98 -19.61 18.79
C GLY A 132 16.82 -18.68 19.67
N SER A 133 18.15 -18.73 19.60
CA SER A 133 19.02 -17.74 20.26
C SER A 133 18.92 -16.33 19.65
N LEU A 134 18.62 -16.25 18.35
CA LEU A 134 18.41 -15.03 17.58
C LEU A 134 16.91 -14.76 17.35
N THR A 135 16.47 -13.56 17.74
CA THR A 135 15.11 -13.04 17.53
C THR A 135 15.16 -11.68 16.85
N VAL A 136 14.02 -11.18 16.37
CA VAL A 136 13.95 -9.86 15.72
C VAL A 136 14.44 -8.74 16.64
N ASP A 137 14.14 -8.84 17.95
CA ASP A 137 14.45 -7.80 18.93
C ASP A 137 15.94 -7.75 19.28
N ASN A 138 16.63 -8.90 19.32
CA ASN A 138 18.06 -8.97 19.67
C ASN A 138 19.00 -8.99 18.46
N LEU A 139 18.45 -9.01 17.23
CA LEU A 139 19.22 -9.14 16.00
C LEU A 139 20.24 -8.01 15.80
N SER A 140 19.89 -6.77 16.18
CA SER A 140 20.80 -5.63 16.04
C SER A 140 22.01 -5.79 16.95
N GLU A 141 21.77 -6.07 18.22
CA GLU A 141 22.84 -6.26 19.22
C GLU A 141 23.72 -7.47 18.88
N MET A 142 23.10 -8.56 18.42
CA MET A 142 23.86 -9.76 18.06
C MET A 142 24.70 -9.55 16.79
N LYS A 143 24.23 -8.76 15.82
CA LYS A 143 25.06 -8.36 14.67
C LYS A 143 26.29 -7.60 15.14
N ASP A 144 26.13 -6.63 16.03
CA ASP A 144 27.26 -5.85 16.56
C ASP A 144 28.25 -6.74 17.34
N TYR A 145 27.73 -7.68 18.15
CA TYR A 145 28.55 -8.65 18.87
C TYR A 145 29.34 -9.57 17.92
N LEU A 146 28.69 -10.13 16.90
CA LEU A 146 29.33 -11.00 15.90
C LEU A 146 30.36 -10.23 15.07
N MET A 147 30.07 -8.98 14.72
CA MET A 147 31.03 -8.08 14.06
C MET A 147 32.29 -7.86 14.90
N ALA A 148 32.13 -7.66 16.21
CA ALA A 148 33.26 -7.44 17.11
C ALA A 148 34.06 -8.73 17.39
N THR A 149 33.38 -9.88 17.50
CA THR A 149 33.99 -11.15 17.91
C THR A 149 34.61 -11.91 16.73
N TYR A 150 33.94 -11.89 15.57
CA TYR A 150 34.33 -12.64 14.36
C TYR A 150 34.40 -11.74 13.11
N PRO A 151 35.27 -10.71 13.09
CA PRO A 151 35.27 -9.68 12.05
C PRO A 151 35.57 -10.21 10.64
N GLN A 152 36.44 -11.22 10.51
CA GLN A 152 36.82 -11.80 9.21
C GLN A 152 35.67 -12.58 8.57
N GLU A 153 35.01 -13.42 9.36
CA GLU A 153 33.91 -14.28 8.91
C GLU A 153 32.65 -13.45 8.62
N TYR A 154 32.35 -12.47 9.49
CA TYR A 154 31.28 -11.52 9.26
C TYR A 154 31.49 -10.70 7.98
N ALA A 155 32.73 -10.26 7.69
CA ALA A 155 33.03 -9.50 6.47
C ALA A 155 32.77 -10.30 5.18
N GLN A 156 32.99 -11.62 5.19
CA GLN A 156 32.67 -12.49 4.05
C GLN A 156 31.17 -12.66 3.85
N LEU A 157 30.41 -12.60 4.95
CA LEU A 157 28.97 -12.80 4.96
C LEU A 157 28.19 -11.50 4.67
N ALA A 158 28.77 -10.34 4.95
CA ALA A 158 28.17 -9.02 4.78
C ALA A 158 27.47 -8.79 3.41
N PRO A 159 28.00 -9.23 2.25
CA PRO A 159 27.32 -9.06 0.96
C PRO A 159 25.98 -9.80 0.84
N GLN A 160 25.79 -10.86 1.63
CA GLN A 160 24.57 -11.67 1.63
C GLN A 160 23.54 -11.17 2.64
N ILE A 161 23.95 -10.34 3.60
CA ILE A 161 23.08 -9.73 4.60
C ILE A 161 22.32 -8.58 3.95
N LYS A 162 21.06 -8.83 3.55
CA LYS A 162 20.19 -7.79 3.02
C LYS A 162 19.78 -6.80 4.13
N ASN A 163 19.75 -5.51 3.82
CA ASN A 163 19.15 -4.51 4.70
C ASN A 163 17.61 -4.66 4.65
N CYS A 164 17.03 -5.20 5.71
CA CYS A 164 15.58 -5.40 5.82
C CYS A 164 14.98 -4.16 6.49
N SER A 165 14.17 -3.39 5.75
CA SER A 165 13.47 -2.22 6.28
C SER A 165 12.01 -2.27 5.85
N LEU A 166 11.10 -2.15 6.82
CA LEU A 166 9.66 -2.11 6.54
C LEU A 166 9.29 -0.87 5.72
N GLU A 167 9.88 0.29 6.03
CA GLU A 167 9.64 1.54 5.28
C GLU A 167 10.07 1.39 3.81
N ALA A 168 11.20 0.71 3.56
CA ALA A 168 11.65 0.47 2.19
C ALA A 168 10.68 -0.44 1.40
N GLU A 169 10.04 -1.41 2.06
CA GLU A 169 9.01 -2.26 1.43
C GLU A 169 7.67 -1.52 1.26
N LEU A 170 7.43 -0.43 2.01
CA LEU A 170 6.25 0.44 1.86
C LEU A 170 6.46 1.57 0.82
N ASP A 171 7.71 1.96 0.58
CA ASP A 171 8.08 2.97 -0.42
C ASP A 171 8.24 2.38 -1.84
N THR A 172 8.24 1.04 -2.00
CA THR A 172 8.40 0.33 -3.30
C THR A 172 7.16 0.25 -4.18
#